data_AF-A0A5C6XFJ7-F1
#
_entry.id   AF-A0A5C6XFJ7-F1
#
_cell.length_a   1.000
_cell.length_b   1.000
_cell.length_c   1.000
_cell.angle_alpha   90.00
_cell.angle_beta   90.00
_cell.angle_gamma   90.00
#
_symmetry.space_group_name_H-M   'P 1'
#
loop_
_entity.id
_entity.type
_entity.pdbx_description
1 polymer ?
#
loop_
_entity_poly.entity_id
_entity_poly.type
_entity_poly.pdbx_seq_one_letter_code
_entity_poly.pdbx_strand_id
1 'polypeptide(L)'
;MFKFPMPPRPRPLPEGERPKLQKLFGSYAHGTLALMGVAAGVIALVTLGLEIFFESPLPAALGLPIPYMSMPLGLGTVVLGGLMARASWKMALPALLMGAVYWAMVALA
;
A
#
# COMPACT_ATOMS: atom_id res chain seq x y z
N MET A 1 -40.83 -25.60 13.94
CA MET A 1 -39.75 -24.68 14.36
C MET A 1 -38.43 -25.43 14.22
N PHE A 2 -37.70 -25.25 13.12
CA PHE A 2 -36.45 -25.98 12.86
C PHE A 2 -35.32 -25.42 13.72
N LYS A 3 -34.81 -26.19 14.69
CA LYS A 3 -33.58 -25.87 15.42
C LYS A 3 -32.40 -26.28 14.55
N PHE A 4 -31.77 -25.31 13.88
CA PHE A 4 -30.46 -25.53 13.29
C PHE A 4 -29.46 -25.86 14.40
N PRO A 5 -28.70 -26.97 14.30
CA PRO A 5 -27.65 -27.26 15.26
C PRO A 5 -26.60 -26.15 15.18
N MET A 6 -26.37 -25.46 16.30
CA MET A 6 -25.28 -24.47 16.36
C MET A 6 -23.96 -25.19 16.08
N PRO A 7 -23.09 -24.62 15.21
CA PRO A 7 -21.75 -25.17 15.04
C PRO A 7 -21.02 -25.18 16.39
N PRO A 8 -20.21 -26.21 16.66
CA PRO A 8 -19.46 -26.29 17.91
C PRO A 8 -18.59 -25.04 18.07
N ARG A 9 -18.59 -24.44 19.27
CA ARG A 9 -17.77 -23.26 19.57
C ARG A 9 -16.31 -23.56 19.21
N PRO A 10 -15.61 -22.64 18.51
CA PRO A 10 -14.20 -22.79 18.23
C PRO A 10 -13.44 -23.08 19.52
N ARG A 11 -12.71 -24.20 19.56
CA ARG A 11 -11.88 -24.51 20.73
C ARG A 11 -10.80 -23.43 20.85
N PRO A 12 -10.50 -22.92 22.06
CA PRO A 12 -9.38 -22.03 22.25
C PRO A 12 -8.10 -22.72 21.79
N LEU A 13 -7.33 -22.05 20.93
CA LEU A 13 -6.04 -22.55 20.44
C LEU A 13 -5.11 -22.90 21.63
N PRO A 14 -4.35 -24.01 21.55
CA PRO A 14 -3.39 -24.45 22.57
C PRO A 14 -2.46 -23.31 23.03
N GLU A 15 -2.17 -23.27 24.34
CA GLU A 15 -1.21 -22.31 24.90
C GLU A 15 0.18 -22.55 24.28
N GLY A 16 0.63 -21.60 23.46
CA GLY A 16 1.88 -21.68 22.70
C GLY A 16 1.72 -21.62 21.18
N GLU A 17 0.53 -21.91 20.64
CA GLU A 17 0.26 -21.79 19.19
C GLU A 17 -0.16 -20.37 18.79
N ARG A 18 -0.85 -19.65 19.68
CA ARG A 18 -1.29 -18.25 19.43
C ARG A 18 -0.13 -17.30 19.08
N PRO A 19 1.02 -17.30 19.80
CA PRO A 19 2.15 -16.42 19.50
C PRO A 19 2.85 -16.79 18.19
N LYS A 20 2.90 -18.10 17.84
CA LYS A 20 3.48 -18.58 16.59
C LYS A 20 2.63 -18.17 15.38
N LEU A 21 1.32 -18.33 15.46
CA LEU A 21 0.39 -17.89 14.43
C LEU A 21 0.43 -16.36 14.29
N GLN A 22 0.43 -15.60 15.40
CA GLN A 22 0.59 -14.15 15.34
C GLN A 22 1.91 -13.71 14.68
N LYS A 23 3.02 -14.42 14.94
CA LYS A 23 4.31 -14.14 14.26
C LYS A 23 4.26 -14.48 12.77
N LEU A 24 3.66 -15.62 12.39
CA LEU A 24 3.50 -16.01 10.99
C LEU A 24 2.63 -15.00 10.24
N PHE A 25 1.42 -14.72 10.72
CA PHE A 25 0.50 -13.76 10.08
C PHE A 25 1.06 -12.33 10.09
N GLY A 26 1.74 -11.92 11.17
CA GLY A 26 2.43 -10.63 11.22
C GLY A 26 3.54 -10.53 10.17
N SER A 27 4.37 -11.56 10.03
CA SER A 27 5.46 -11.57 9.04
C SER A 27 4.94 -11.54 7.59
N TYR A 28 3.88 -12.28 7.27
CA TYR A 28 3.27 -12.23 5.94
C TYR A 28 2.58 -10.89 5.67
N ALA A 29 1.88 -10.31 6.66
CA ALA A 29 1.23 -9.02 6.51
C ALA A 29 2.24 -7.89 6.24
N HIS A 30 3.39 -7.91 6.91
CA HIS A 30 4.48 -6.97 6.67
C HIS A 30 5.09 -7.11 5.26
N GLY A 31 5.30 -8.34 4.80
CA GLY A 31 5.77 -8.60 3.43
C GLY A 31 4.80 -8.07 2.38
N THR A 32 3.51 -8.36 2.52
CA THR A 32 2.48 -7.90 1.60
C THR A 32 2.35 -6.38 1.59
N LEU A 33 2.38 -5.72 2.76
CA LEU A 33 2.35 -4.26 2.85
C LEU A 33 3.54 -3.61 2.14
N ALA A 34 4.75 -4.13 2.35
CA ALA A 34 5.94 -3.64 1.68
C ALA A 34 5.83 -3.80 0.15
N LEU A 35 5.34 -4.95 -0.32
CA LEU A 35 5.16 -5.25 -1.74
C LEU A 35 4.10 -4.36 -2.38
N MET A 36 2.98 -4.12 -1.69
CA MET A 36 1.93 -3.20 -2.13
C MET A 36 2.45 -1.77 -2.22
N GLY A 37 3.24 -1.32 -1.24
CA GLY A 37 3.86 0.01 -1.27
C GLY A 37 4.78 0.18 -2.47
N VAL A 38 5.64 -0.81 -2.74
CA VAL A 38 6.53 -0.78 -3.92
C VAL A 38 5.74 -0.83 -5.22
N ALA A 39 4.75 -1.71 -5.34
CA ALA A 39 3.92 -1.81 -6.54
C ALA A 39 3.16 -0.51 -6.81
N ALA A 40 2.58 0.11 -5.78
CA ALA A 40 1.96 1.43 -5.89
C ALA A 40 2.95 2.48 -6.37
N GLY A 41 4.19 2.46 -5.85
CA GLY A 41 5.24 3.41 -6.23
C GLY A 41 5.65 3.27 -7.69
N VAL A 42 5.83 2.04 -8.18
CA VAL A 42 6.13 1.77 -9.58
C VAL A 42 5.02 2.27 -10.49
N ILE A 43 3.75 1.95 -10.18
CA ILE A 43 2.61 2.37 -10.99
C ILE A 43 2.49 3.90 -10.98
N ALA A 44 2.68 4.54 -9.83
CA ALA A 44 2.65 5.99 -9.71
C ALA A 44 3.69 6.66 -10.61
N LEU A 45 4.95 6.19 -10.54
CA LEU A 45 6.06 6.74 -11.33
C LEU A 45 5.88 6.53 -12.84
N VAL A 46 5.47 5.33 -13.25
CA VAL A 46 5.24 5.03 -14.68
C VAL A 46 4.08 5.86 -15.22
N THR A 47 2.98 5.95 -14.46
CA THR A 47 1.82 6.75 -14.85
C THR A 47 2.18 8.24 -14.92
N LEU A 48 2.88 8.78 -13.92
CA LEU A 48 3.35 10.18 -13.94
C LEU A 48 4.28 10.46 -15.13
N GLY A 49 5.20 9.55 -15.44
CA GLY A 49 6.10 9.68 -16.59
C GLY A 49 5.33 9.74 -17.90
N LEU A 50 4.25 8.96 -18.05
CA LEU A 50 3.36 9.05 -19.21
C LEU A 50 2.57 10.36 -19.21
N GLU A 51 2.04 10.80 -18.07
CA GLU A 51 1.29 12.05 -17.96
C GLU A 51 2.14 13.27 -18.35
N ILE A 52 3.40 13.32 -17.90
CA ILE A 52 4.37 14.38 -18.24
C ILE A 52 4.75 14.29 -19.72
N PHE A 53 5.05 13.09 -20.24
CA PHE A 53 5.49 12.93 -21.62
C PHE A 53 4.41 13.27 -22.66
N PHE A 54 3.14 12.97 -22.35
CA PHE A 54 2.01 13.21 -23.25
C PHE A 54 1.24 14.51 -22.96
N GLU A 55 1.69 15.34 -22.02
CA GLU A 55 1.02 16.57 -21.57
C GLU A 55 -0.50 16.39 -21.39
N SER A 56 -0.90 15.25 -20.82
CA SER A 56 -2.31 14.83 -20.85
C SER A 56 -3.13 15.55 -19.77
N PRO A 57 -4.11 16.41 -20.11
CA PRO A 57 -4.91 17.16 -19.13
C PRO A 57 -6.06 16.30 -18.58
N LEU A 58 -5.86 14.98 -18.43
CA LEU A 58 -6.88 14.02 -17.98
C LEU A 58 -7.58 14.47 -16.68
N PRO A 59 -6.87 14.92 -15.63
CA PRO A 59 -7.51 15.43 -14.41
C PRO A 59 -8.39 16.65 -14.68
N ALA A 60 -7.93 17.60 -15.50
CA ALA A 60 -8.67 18.80 -15.84
C ALA A 60 -9.91 18.48 -16.68
N ALA A 61 -9.81 17.52 -17.60
CA ALA A 61 -10.93 17.02 -18.40
C ALA A 61 -12.00 16.34 -17.54
N LEU A 62 -11.61 15.75 -16.40
CA LEU A 62 -12.52 15.16 -15.41
C LEU A 62 -12.99 16.15 -14.34
N GLY A 63 -12.59 17.43 -14.42
CA GLY A 63 -12.93 18.46 -13.44
C GLY A 63 -12.32 18.22 -12.05
N LEU A 64 -11.24 17.43 -11.97
CA LEU A 64 -10.61 17.09 -10.69
C LEU A 64 -9.60 18.18 -10.29
N PRO A 65 -9.58 18.61 -9.01
CA PRO A 65 -8.66 19.63 -8.51
C PRO A 65 -7.27 19.04 -8.19
N ILE A 66 -6.77 18.13 -9.04
CA ILE A 66 -5.44 17.52 -8.90
C ILE A 66 -4.66 17.66 -10.20
N PRO A 67 -3.35 17.93 -10.16
CA PRO A 67 -2.53 18.12 -11.36
C PRO A 67 -2.30 16.83 -12.15
N TYR A 68 -2.23 15.69 -11.47
CA TYR A 68 -1.92 14.38 -12.06
C TYR A 68 -2.86 13.30 -11.53
N MET A 69 -3.29 12.38 -12.38
CA MET A 69 -4.11 11.21 -12.01
C MET A 69 -3.35 10.24 -11.12
N SER A 70 -2.04 10.17 -11.25
CA SER A 70 -1.14 9.34 -10.44
C SER A 70 -0.92 9.85 -9.00
N MET A 71 -1.37 11.07 -8.66
CA MET A 71 -1.11 11.70 -7.35
C MET A 71 -1.61 10.89 -6.14
N PRO A 72 -2.82 10.27 -6.15
CA PRO A 72 -3.27 9.41 -5.07
C PRO A 72 -2.40 8.16 -4.88
N LEU A 73 -1.85 7.60 -5.97
CA LEU A 73 -0.95 6.45 -5.91
C LEU A 73 0.42 6.83 -5.33
N GLY A 74 0.95 8.00 -5.71
CA GLY A 74 2.16 8.56 -5.12
C GLY A 74 2.01 8.80 -3.60
N LEU A 75 0.85 9.31 -3.18
CA LEU A 75 0.53 9.50 -1.77
C LEU A 75 0.35 8.15 -1.03
N GLY A 76 -0.37 7.20 -1.64
CA GLY A 76 -0.55 5.85 -1.11
C GLY A 76 0.77 5.11 -0.90
N THR A 77 1.73 5.28 -1.80
CA THR A 77 3.09 4.72 -1.69
C THR A 77 3.82 5.22 -0.44
N VAL A 78 3.78 6.54 -0.19
CA VAL A 78 4.40 7.15 0.99
C VAL A 78 3.69 6.71 2.27
N VAL A 79 2.36 6.64 2.27
CA VAL A 79 1.58 6.19 3.42
C VAL A 79 1.88 4.73 3.76
N LEU A 80 1.86 3.83 2.77
CA LEU A 80 2.18 2.41 2.97
C LEU A 80 3.63 2.23 3.43
N GLY A 81 4.57 2.97 2.81
CA GLY A 81 5.97 3.01 3.25
C GLY A 81 6.12 3.50 4.69
N GLY A 82 5.42 4.57 5.06
CA GLY A 82 5.44 5.14 6.42
C GLY A 82 4.83 4.22 7.46
N LEU A 83 3.72 3.53 7.14
CA LEU A 83 3.14 2.50 8.00
C LEU A 83 4.12 1.33 8.18
N MET A 84 4.78 0.91 7.09
CA MET A 84 5.77 -0.16 7.14
C MET A 84 7.02 0.25 7.92
N ALA A 85 7.41 1.54 7.89
CA ALA A 85 8.57 2.06 8.59
C ALA A 85 8.46 1.89 10.11
N ARG A 86 7.23 1.89 10.65
CA ARG A 86 6.96 1.60 12.07
C ARG A 86 7.26 0.15 12.45
N ALA A 87 7.17 -0.77 11.50
CA ALA A 87 7.43 -2.20 11.71
C ALA A 87 8.87 -2.59 11.35
N SER A 88 9.34 -2.19 10.16
CA SER A 88 10.71 -2.43 9.70
C SER A 88 11.16 -1.38 8.69
N TRP A 89 12.13 -0.54 9.09
CA TRP A 89 12.72 0.48 8.23
C TRP A 89 13.29 -0.10 6.92
N LYS A 90 13.95 -1.27 7.00
CA LYS A 90 14.60 -1.90 5.84
C LYS A 90 13.60 -2.29 4.74
N MET A 91 12.41 -2.77 5.11
CA MET A 91 11.38 -3.16 4.16
C MET A 91 10.55 -1.96 3.68
N ALA A 92 10.49 -0.89 4.46
CA ALA A 92 9.82 0.35 4.10
C ALA A 92 10.63 1.20 3.11
N LEU A 93 11.96 1.11 3.18
CA LEU A 93 12.88 1.96 2.43
C LEU A 93 12.58 2.00 0.92
N PRO A 94 12.33 0.87 0.21
CA PRO A 94 12.05 0.91 -1.22
C PRO A 94 10.79 1.71 -1.57
N ALA A 95 9.69 1.50 -0.81
CA ALA A 95 8.45 2.24 -1.01
C ALA A 95 8.63 3.74 -0.71
N LEU A 96 9.34 4.08 0.36
CA LEU A 96 9.64 5.46 0.71
C LEU A 96 10.52 6.16 -0.36
N LEU A 97 11.51 5.46 -0.89
CA LEU A 97 12.35 5.98 -1.98
C LEU A 97 11.53 6.22 -3.25
N MET A 98 10.66 5.29 -3.64
CA MET A 98 9.78 5.50 -4.80
C MET A 98 8.81 6.66 -4.59
N GLY A 99 8.23 6.78 -3.39
CA GLY A 99 7.40 7.92 -3.02
C GLY A 99 8.18 9.24 -3.08
N ALA A 100 9.41 9.28 -2.56
CA ALA A 100 10.26 10.46 -2.61
C ALA A 100 10.62 10.86 -4.04
N VAL A 101 10.97 9.90 -4.90
CA VAL A 101 11.23 10.14 -6.32
C VAL A 101 9.98 10.66 -7.02
N TYR A 102 8.81 10.08 -6.75
CA TYR A 102 7.53 10.52 -7.31
C TYR A 102 7.27 11.99 -6.99
N TRP A 103 7.36 12.37 -5.71
CA TRP A 103 7.10 13.74 -5.29
C TRP A 103 8.17 14.73 -5.77
N ALA A 104 9.42 14.28 -5.90
CA ALA A 104 10.46 15.09 -6.54
C ALA A 104 10.13 15.37 -8.01
N MET A 105 9.65 14.37 -8.77
CA MET A 105 9.20 14.58 -10.14
C MET A 105 8.01 15.54 -10.22
N VAL A 106 7.01 15.39 -9.35
CA VAL A 106 5.85 16.30 -9.29
C VAL A 106 6.27 17.74 -8.95
N ALA A 107 7.30 17.94 -8.12
CA ALA A 107 7.77 19.27 -7.75
C ALA A 107 8.63 19.93 -8.85
N LEU A 108 9.21 19.13 -9.75
CA LEU A 108 10.09 19.59 -10.84
C LEU A 108 9.38 19.70 -12.20
N ALA A 109 8.24 19.03 -12.36
CA ALA A 109 7.40 19.06 -13.56
C ALA A 109 6.40 20.22 -13.50
#